data_AF-A0A2V1CV57-F1
#
_entry.id   AF-A0A2V1CV57-F1
#
_cell.length_a   1.000
_cell.length_b   1.000
_cell.length_c   1.000
_cell.angle_alpha   90.00
_cell.angle_beta   90.00
_cell.angle_gamma   90.00
#
_symmetry.space_group_name_H-M   'P 1'
#
loop_
_entity.id
_entity.type
_entity.pdbx_description
1 polymer ?
#
loop_
_entity_poly.entity_id
_entity_poly.type
_entity_poly.pdbx_seq_one_letter_code
_entity_poly.pdbx_strand_id
1 'polypeptide(L)'
;MASAAFANVGTPNTSHFRDSSAVALLHTRSPYTNFYSGPPSHSHPEPGREVETELLQISASPLPPAPGQLSTNSSASHTHLPRSEPTWLSKGGHGSRHTLDHFTFSLWDAEQHTYRPIKKDELLSIKHEYAAYNVRYFPPFVIVATSTPPSCLPLTIGCAPALFISPETDDSGWNPLLVDGNTNYVNPRVPDPAPENNRSPWTRPKLEEIRLLWTKLSQFANLKRMNFAYPYLLVELREDGRQYDAKSLPGKVGGWLTTYHHHGEYREKKCLARDRDLAPSSSPEDNTNYLTSRRKLNPGVRVEGNRMATSCGVLIRKGSQIRLTGANHGFLDTEQVWHPNKDGFLIGTIQERYPEEDWSLIMHIRNLPFTNSEYFAAEAPTYLLAGDDCGDGWYEVDGMSTGVVQMMCIGVSASLSEILPEYASVPHQSFRTDEAISNIFQGIGALGSEDLIDGMCGAPIVSVDTGGVAGFFRMAGAGGLCYAPTLDRLIEEGWKMELQVVPGATTTKLNYFLVADEKNVRDRDGTVEQGEMLLGSNLADVANSLLGMQQDLKRSAEPDDGAEELAKKQRSDA
;
A
#
# COMPACT_ATOMS: atom_id res chain seq x y z
N MET A 1 -2.36 5.37 78.51
CA MET A 1 -3.30 4.39 77.92
C MET A 1 -3.53 4.84 76.48
N ALA A 2 -2.68 4.41 75.54
CA ALA A 2 -2.82 3.20 74.68
C ALA A 2 -3.99 3.36 73.68
N SER A 3 -3.92 3.13 72.36
CA SER A 3 -3.00 2.47 71.41
C SER A 3 -3.50 2.84 69.99
N ALA A 4 -2.70 3.39 69.05
CA ALA A 4 -1.94 2.75 67.96
C ALA A 4 -2.69 1.84 66.95
N ALA A 5 -2.30 2.03 65.66
CA ALA A 5 -2.28 1.09 64.50
C ALA A 5 -3.51 1.06 63.56
N PHE A 6 -3.42 0.90 62.23
CA PHE A 6 -2.36 0.98 61.19
C PHE A 6 -3.09 0.95 59.82
N ALA A 7 -2.46 1.49 58.78
CA ALA A 7 -2.93 1.46 57.39
C ALA A 7 -2.91 0.05 56.78
N ASN A 8 -3.79 -0.20 55.80
CA ASN A 8 -3.54 -1.22 54.78
C ASN A 8 -3.89 -0.66 53.39
N VAL A 9 -2.83 -0.42 52.62
CA VAL A 9 -2.84 -0.04 51.22
C VAL A 9 -3.02 -1.33 50.41
N GLY A 10 -4.11 -1.43 49.66
CA GLY A 10 -4.31 -2.50 48.69
C GLY A 10 -3.38 -2.30 47.49
N THR A 11 -2.51 -3.26 47.25
CA THR A 11 -1.70 -3.37 46.03
C THR A 11 -2.60 -3.53 44.80
N PRO A 12 -2.37 -2.82 43.69
CA PRO A 12 -3.04 -3.13 42.44
C PRO A 12 -2.49 -4.45 41.89
N ASN A 13 -3.40 -5.36 41.56
CA ASN A 13 -3.11 -6.60 40.86
C ASN A 13 -2.29 -6.31 39.59
N THR A 14 -1.07 -6.80 39.56
CA THR A 14 -0.28 -6.94 38.33
C THR A 14 -0.99 -7.97 37.44
N SER A 15 -1.83 -7.50 36.51
CA SER A 15 -2.28 -8.31 35.39
C SER A 15 -1.06 -8.61 34.54
N HIS A 16 -0.53 -9.83 34.64
CA HIS A 16 0.41 -10.37 33.69
C HIS A 16 -0.24 -10.38 32.30
N PHE A 17 0.09 -9.38 31.48
CA PHE A 17 -0.22 -9.42 30.06
C PHE A 17 0.61 -10.56 29.45
N ARG A 18 -0.10 -11.61 29.01
CA ARG A 18 0.49 -12.63 28.16
C ARG A 18 0.85 -11.97 26.84
N ASP A 19 2.12 -11.96 26.50
CA ASP A 19 2.54 -11.82 25.12
C ASP A 19 1.78 -12.87 24.30
N SER A 20 0.91 -12.39 23.42
CA SER A 20 0.17 -13.24 22.51
C SER A 20 1.15 -13.78 21.47
N SER A 21 1.56 -15.03 21.63
CA SER A 21 2.30 -15.80 20.61
C SER A 21 1.60 -15.80 19.24
N ALA A 22 0.32 -15.43 19.16
CA ALA A 22 -0.41 -15.26 17.89
C ALA A 22 0.10 -14.06 17.07
N VAL A 23 0.60 -12.99 17.69
CA VAL A 23 1.15 -11.82 16.97
C VAL A 23 2.55 -12.13 16.42
N ALA A 24 3.37 -12.87 17.18
CA ALA A 24 4.69 -13.32 16.71
C ALA A 24 4.61 -14.26 15.48
N LEU A 25 3.49 -14.99 15.33
CA LEU A 25 3.21 -15.86 14.19
C LEU A 25 2.74 -15.10 12.94
N LEU A 26 2.20 -13.88 13.06
CA LEU A 26 1.84 -13.03 11.92
C LEU A 26 3.07 -12.42 11.23
N HIS A 27 4.10 -12.06 12.00
CA HIS A 27 5.28 -11.35 11.47
C HIS A 27 6.46 -12.24 11.05
N THR A 28 6.45 -13.53 11.38
CA THR A 28 7.51 -14.49 10.99
C THR A 28 7.16 -15.30 9.74
N ARG A 29 5.94 -15.16 9.22
CA ARG A 29 5.45 -15.91 8.05
C ARG A 29 5.54 -15.05 6.80
N SER A 30 6.55 -15.32 5.97
CA SER A 30 6.52 -15.03 4.52
C SER A 30 5.28 -15.72 3.89
N PRO A 31 4.66 -15.19 2.82
CA PRO A 31 3.22 -14.92 2.80
C PRO A 31 2.30 -16.14 2.63
N TYR A 32 2.82 -17.36 2.52
CA TYR A 32 1.99 -18.47 2.04
C TYR A 32 2.45 -19.84 2.54
N THR A 33 2.06 -20.19 3.75
CA THR A 33 2.19 -21.56 4.26
C THR A 33 0.82 -22.06 4.71
N ASN A 34 0.33 -23.15 4.11
CA ASN A 34 -0.78 -23.92 4.65
C ASN A 34 -0.26 -25.23 5.26
N PHE A 35 -0.69 -25.50 6.49
CA PHE A 35 -0.68 -26.85 7.05
C PHE A 35 -2.03 -27.53 6.76
N TYR A 36 -1.93 -28.83 6.51
CA TYR A 36 -2.98 -29.79 6.20
C TYR A 36 -4.19 -29.75 7.15
N SER A 37 -5.41 -29.67 6.62
CA SER A 37 -6.66 -29.90 7.36
C SER A 37 -7.16 -31.33 7.12
N GLY A 38 -7.06 -32.16 8.17
CA GLY A 38 -7.89 -33.36 8.29
C GLY A 38 -9.37 -32.99 8.50
N PRO A 39 -10.30 -33.95 8.36
CA PRO A 39 -11.73 -33.67 8.40
C PRO A 39 -12.17 -33.11 9.77
N PRO A 40 -13.14 -32.17 9.80
CA PRO A 40 -13.56 -31.51 11.02
C PRO A 40 -14.40 -32.45 11.88
N SER A 41 -13.87 -32.84 13.03
CA SER A 41 -14.63 -33.48 14.11
C SER A 41 -14.86 -32.50 15.26
N HIS A 42 -16.14 -32.39 15.65
CA HIS A 42 -16.69 -31.96 16.93
C HIS A 42 -17.46 -30.62 16.99
N SER A 43 -18.77 -30.81 16.96
CA SER A 43 -19.83 -30.07 17.64
C SER A 43 -19.67 -30.04 19.17
N HIS A 44 -20.04 -28.92 19.79
CA HIS A 44 -20.28 -28.79 21.24
C HIS A 44 -21.75 -29.14 21.62
N PRO A 45 -22.04 -29.43 22.91
CA PRO A 45 -23.19 -30.22 23.34
C PRO A 45 -24.38 -29.40 23.85
N GLU A 46 -25.58 -29.96 23.75
CA GLU A 46 -26.72 -29.68 24.63
C GLU A 46 -27.37 -31.01 25.07
N PRO A 47 -28.04 -31.04 26.25
CA PRO A 47 -28.30 -32.28 26.97
C PRO A 47 -29.69 -32.88 26.69
N GLY A 48 -29.75 -34.22 26.72
CA GLY A 48 -30.96 -34.95 27.10
C GLY A 48 -31.65 -35.75 25.99
N ARG A 49 -31.31 -37.04 25.89
CA ARG A 49 -32.28 -38.16 25.88
C ARG A 49 -31.56 -39.51 25.79
N GLU A 50 -31.93 -40.41 26.68
CA GLU A 50 -31.61 -41.84 26.66
C GLU A 50 -32.28 -42.51 25.45
N VAL A 51 -31.56 -43.37 24.72
CA VAL A 51 -32.01 -44.69 24.22
C VAL A 51 -30.75 -45.58 23.97
N GLU A 52 -30.86 -46.84 24.36
CA GLU A 52 -29.89 -47.94 24.38
C GLU A 52 -29.45 -48.53 23.02
N THR A 53 -28.24 -49.12 23.03
CA THR A 53 -27.70 -50.31 22.28
C THR A 53 -27.69 -50.27 20.74
N GLU A 54 -26.64 -50.65 20.00
CA GLU A 54 -25.97 -51.96 20.00
C GLU A 54 -24.59 -51.95 19.28
N LEU A 55 -23.83 -53.01 19.49
CA LEU A 55 -22.41 -53.26 19.16
C LEU A 55 -22.13 -53.42 17.66
N LEU A 56 -20.89 -53.12 17.24
CA LEU A 56 -20.05 -54.03 16.43
C LEU A 56 -18.56 -53.63 16.42
N GLN A 57 -17.72 -54.65 16.59
CA GLN A 57 -16.26 -54.64 16.73
C GLN A 57 -15.51 -54.53 15.39
N ILE A 58 -14.17 -54.41 15.50
CA ILE A 58 -13.05 -54.77 14.58
C ILE A 58 -12.17 -53.52 14.32
N SER A 59 -10.84 -53.46 14.41
CA SER A 59 -9.73 -54.31 14.90
C SER A 59 -8.46 -53.42 14.89
N ALA A 60 -7.53 -53.68 15.81
CA ALA A 60 -6.22 -53.03 16.03
C ALA A 60 -5.25 -53.16 14.83
N SER A 61 -4.28 -52.26 14.56
CA SER A 61 -3.00 -51.95 15.26
C SER A 61 -2.15 -50.98 14.38
N PRO A 62 -0.90 -50.57 14.70
CA PRO A 62 -0.29 -50.03 15.94
C PRO A 62 0.43 -48.65 15.75
N LEU A 63 0.72 -47.99 16.87
CA LEU A 63 1.48 -46.73 17.03
C LEU A 63 2.97 -46.82 16.67
N PRO A 64 3.61 -45.68 16.30
CA PRO A 64 5.03 -45.41 16.52
C PRO A 64 5.27 -44.26 17.54
N PRO A 65 6.52 -44.06 18.02
CA PRO A 65 6.83 -43.63 19.39
C PRO A 65 6.96 -42.11 19.58
N ALA A 66 6.88 -41.70 20.85
CA ALA A 66 7.12 -40.32 21.31
C ALA A 66 8.62 -39.96 21.35
N PRO A 67 8.96 -38.70 21.02
CA PRO A 67 10.04 -37.95 21.65
C PRO A 67 9.47 -36.67 22.30
N GLY A 68 9.74 -36.36 23.56
CA GLY A 68 11.06 -36.01 24.07
C GLY A 68 11.05 -34.51 24.38
N GLN A 69 11.02 -34.16 25.66
CA GLN A 69 10.96 -32.78 26.17
C GLN A 69 12.13 -31.92 25.66
N LEU A 70 11.83 -30.71 25.18
CA LEU A 70 12.84 -29.66 24.94
C LEU A 70 12.35 -28.33 25.52
N SER A 71 12.96 -28.00 26.66
CA SER A 71 13.53 -26.69 27.03
C SER A 71 12.76 -25.42 26.63
N THR A 72 12.10 -24.84 27.62
CA THR A 72 11.66 -23.44 27.66
C THR A 72 12.83 -22.45 27.65
N ASN A 73 12.58 -21.27 27.06
CA ASN A 73 13.30 -19.99 27.18
C ASN A 73 14.29 -19.61 26.08
N SER A 74 13.78 -18.89 25.08
CA SER A 74 14.48 -17.74 24.51
C SER A 74 13.45 -16.67 24.15
N SER A 75 13.40 -15.61 24.95
CA SER A 75 12.76 -14.33 24.61
C SER A 75 13.44 -13.74 23.39
N ALA A 76 12.85 -13.95 22.20
CA ALA A 76 13.34 -13.37 20.96
C ALA A 76 12.99 -11.88 20.93
N SER A 77 14.00 -11.02 21.03
CA SER A 77 13.90 -9.62 20.68
C SER A 77 13.56 -9.50 19.19
N HIS A 78 12.34 -9.04 18.88
CA HIS A 78 11.86 -8.80 17.52
C HIS A 78 12.48 -7.53 16.93
N THR A 79 13.78 -7.57 16.64
CA THR A 79 14.40 -6.69 15.64
C THR A 79 14.06 -7.26 14.26
N HIS A 80 13.31 -6.50 13.45
CA HIS A 80 13.10 -6.80 12.04
C HIS A 80 14.48 -6.91 11.37
N LEU A 81 14.87 -8.13 11.00
CA LEU A 81 16.04 -8.31 10.16
C LEU A 81 15.67 -7.76 8.77
N PRO A 82 16.48 -6.88 8.17
CA PRO A 82 16.26 -6.44 6.80
C PRO A 82 16.14 -7.66 5.88
N ARG A 83 15.27 -7.62 4.85
CA ARG A 83 15.19 -8.65 3.80
C ARG A 83 16.61 -8.92 3.31
N SER A 84 17.18 -10.07 3.66
CA SER A 84 18.58 -10.39 3.38
C SER A 84 18.80 -10.76 1.91
N GLU A 85 17.73 -11.09 1.18
CA GLU A 85 17.78 -11.49 -0.22
C GLU A 85 16.89 -10.59 -1.07
N PRO A 86 17.34 -10.22 -2.29
CA PRO A 86 16.53 -9.46 -3.23
C PRO A 86 15.34 -10.31 -3.68
N THR A 87 14.14 -9.75 -3.65
CA THR A 87 12.91 -10.43 -4.12
C THR A 87 12.73 -10.36 -5.64
N TRP A 88 13.50 -9.50 -6.32
CA TRP A 88 13.43 -9.24 -7.76
C TRP A 88 14.76 -9.56 -8.45
N LEU A 89 14.68 -10.28 -9.58
CA LEU A 89 15.83 -10.55 -10.46
C LEU A 89 16.09 -9.38 -11.41
N SER A 90 15.03 -8.73 -11.87
CA SER A 90 15.08 -7.46 -12.61
C SER A 90 14.00 -6.53 -12.09
N LYS A 91 14.38 -5.25 -11.94
CA LYS A 91 13.56 -4.13 -11.47
C LYS A 91 13.28 -3.17 -12.63
N GLY A 92 12.28 -2.29 -12.52
CA GLY A 92 11.99 -1.27 -13.54
C GLY A 92 10.61 -1.33 -14.20
N GLY A 93 9.61 -1.89 -13.53
CA GLY A 93 8.22 -1.85 -14.00
C GLY A 93 7.86 -2.94 -15.00
N HIS A 94 7.36 -2.58 -16.19
CA HIS A 94 7.08 -3.54 -17.25
C HIS A 94 8.32 -4.38 -17.59
N GLY A 95 8.16 -5.69 -17.66
CA GLY A 95 9.27 -6.62 -17.88
C GLY A 95 10.11 -6.98 -16.65
N SER A 96 9.74 -6.49 -15.45
CA SER A 96 10.36 -6.93 -14.20
C SER A 96 10.15 -8.43 -13.98
N ARG A 97 11.11 -9.07 -13.32
CA ARG A 97 11.06 -10.50 -13.03
C ARG A 97 11.20 -10.75 -11.54
N HIS A 98 10.18 -11.35 -10.95
CA HIS A 98 10.23 -11.80 -9.57
C HIS A 98 11.13 -13.04 -9.42
N THR A 99 11.76 -13.24 -8.27
CA THR A 99 12.66 -14.40 -8.01
C THR A 99 12.00 -15.77 -8.16
N LEU A 100 10.67 -15.84 -7.98
CA LEU A 100 9.89 -17.07 -8.17
C LEU A 100 9.52 -17.34 -9.64
N ASP A 101 9.77 -16.39 -10.54
CA ASP A 101 9.53 -16.52 -11.98
C ASP A 101 10.72 -17.21 -12.66
N HIS A 102 10.68 -18.54 -12.64
CA HIS A 102 11.74 -19.42 -13.13
C HIS A 102 11.68 -19.70 -14.65
N PHE A 103 10.69 -19.16 -15.37
CA PHE A 103 10.58 -19.37 -16.82
C PHE A 103 11.70 -18.67 -17.57
N THR A 104 12.36 -19.35 -18.51
CA THR A 104 13.51 -18.79 -19.24
C THR A 104 13.14 -17.79 -20.33
N PHE A 105 11.86 -17.67 -20.69
CA PHE A 105 11.37 -16.73 -21.69
C PHE A 105 10.88 -15.42 -21.05
N SER A 106 10.87 -14.34 -21.83
CA SER A 106 10.22 -13.07 -21.49
C SER A 106 9.06 -12.79 -22.44
N LEU A 107 7.91 -12.43 -21.88
CA LEU A 107 6.74 -11.91 -22.60
C LEU A 107 6.86 -10.39 -22.83
N TRP A 108 7.72 -9.71 -22.09
CA TRP A 108 8.09 -8.33 -22.38
C TRP A 108 9.17 -8.27 -23.45
N ASP A 109 8.89 -7.53 -24.52
CA ASP A 109 9.83 -7.16 -25.56
C ASP A 109 10.39 -5.77 -25.24
N ALA A 110 11.64 -5.74 -24.79
CA ALA A 110 12.29 -4.49 -24.39
C ALA A 110 12.63 -3.57 -25.59
N GLU A 111 12.80 -4.13 -26.79
CA GLU A 111 13.10 -3.34 -27.99
C GLU A 111 11.84 -2.66 -28.52
N GLN A 112 10.72 -3.40 -28.54
CA GLN A 112 9.42 -2.88 -28.98
C GLN A 112 8.63 -2.19 -27.86
N HIS A 113 9.13 -2.26 -26.62
CA HIS A 113 8.49 -1.72 -25.42
C HIS A 113 7.02 -2.15 -25.28
N THR A 114 6.77 -3.44 -25.50
CA THR A 114 5.43 -4.03 -25.52
C THR A 114 5.44 -5.49 -25.08
N TYR A 115 4.26 -6.01 -24.76
CA TYR A 115 4.05 -7.41 -24.46
C TYR A 115 3.77 -8.21 -25.73
N ARG A 116 4.58 -9.24 -26.01
CA ARG A 116 4.37 -10.14 -27.14
C ARG A 116 3.36 -11.24 -26.81
N PRO A 117 2.68 -11.83 -27.80
CA PRO A 117 1.87 -13.02 -27.59
C PRO A 117 2.68 -14.18 -26.98
N ILE A 118 2.04 -14.93 -26.07
CA ILE A 118 2.58 -16.17 -25.53
C ILE A 118 2.56 -17.27 -26.60
N LYS A 119 3.66 -18.00 -26.74
CA LYS A 119 3.74 -19.13 -27.68
C LYS A 119 3.04 -20.37 -27.11
N LYS A 120 2.67 -21.30 -27.99
CA LYS A 120 1.93 -22.51 -27.60
C LYS A 120 2.70 -23.39 -26.62
N ASP A 121 4.00 -23.58 -26.84
CA ASP A 121 4.90 -24.34 -25.96
C ASP A 121 5.13 -23.65 -24.60
N GLU A 122 5.26 -22.33 -24.60
CA GLU A 122 5.34 -21.52 -23.37
C GLU A 122 4.05 -21.65 -22.54
N LEU A 123 2.88 -21.53 -23.19
CA LEU A 123 1.58 -21.70 -22.55
C LEU A 123 1.40 -23.10 -21.94
N LEU A 124 1.80 -24.15 -22.68
CA LEU A 124 1.76 -25.52 -22.19
C LEU A 124 2.69 -25.73 -20.99
N SER A 125 3.86 -25.07 -20.99
CA SER A 125 4.81 -25.14 -19.89
C SER A 125 4.24 -24.51 -18.61
N ILE A 126 3.61 -23.32 -18.71
CA ILE A 126 2.92 -22.68 -17.57
C ILE A 126 1.79 -23.58 -17.05
N LYS A 127 0.97 -24.12 -17.97
CA LYS A 127 -0.14 -25.00 -17.62
C LYS A 127 0.33 -26.24 -16.87
N HIS A 128 1.44 -26.83 -17.30
CA HIS A 128 2.02 -28.00 -16.65
C HIS A 128 2.59 -27.67 -15.27
N GLU A 129 3.41 -26.62 -15.17
CA GLU A 129 4.09 -26.20 -13.94
C GLU A 129 3.11 -25.96 -12.77
N TYR A 130 2.02 -25.23 -13.04
CA TYR A 130 1.06 -24.85 -12.00
C TYR A 130 -0.16 -25.78 -11.91
N ALA A 131 -0.11 -26.94 -12.57
CA ALA A 131 -1.23 -27.87 -12.71
C ALA A 131 -2.54 -27.15 -13.09
N ALA A 132 -2.45 -26.16 -13.98
CA ALA A 132 -3.53 -25.22 -14.21
C ALA A 132 -4.67 -25.86 -15.01
N TYR A 133 -5.90 -25.60 -14.59
CA TYR A 133 -7.10 -25.91 -15.36
C TYR A 133 -7.09 -25.14 -16.68
N ASN A 134 -6.83 -23.83 -16.59
CA ASN A 134 -6.75 -22.91 -17.71
C ASN A 134 -5.62 -21.89 -17.50
N VAL A 135 -5.04 -21.42 -18.60
CA VAL A 135 -4.11 -20.29 -18.60
C VAL A 135 -4.58 -19.33 -19.66
N ARG A 136 -4.92 -18.10 -19.26
CA ARG A 136 -5.29 -17.02 -20.16
C ARG A 136 -4.21 -15.95 -20.17
N TYR A 137 -4.07 -15.29 -21.31
CA TYR A 137 -3.12 -14.20 -21.45
C TYR A 137 -3.84 -12.95 -21.95
N PHE A 138 -3.86 -11.92 -21.11
CA PHE A 138 -4.43 -10.61 -21.40
C PHE A 138 -3.39 -9.56 -21.02
N PRO A 139 -2.51 -9.15 -21.94
CA PRO A 139 -1.44 -8.22 -21.66
C PRO A 139 -1.91 -7.04 -20.78
N PRO A 140 -1.20 -6.74 -19.67
CA PRO A 140 0.08 -7.32 -19.28
C PRO A 140 -0.02 -8.64 -18.49
N PHE A 141 -1.22 -9.14 -18.18
CA PHE A 141 -1.43 -10.24 -17.24
C PHE A 141 -1.36 -11.64 -17.84
N VAL A 142 -0.69 -12.54 -17.12
CA VAL A 142 -0.86 -14.00 -17.24
C VAL A 142 -1.81 -14.44 -16.12
N ILE A 143 -2.94 -15.04 -16.49
CA ILE A 143 -3.96 -15.51 -15.55
C ILE A 143 -3.89 -17.03 -15.50
N VAL A 144 -3.62 -17.58 -14.32
CA VAL A 144 -3.52 -19.02 -14.05
C VAL A 144 -4.70 -19.45 -13.20
N ALA A 145 -5.64 -20.18 -13.81
CA ALA A 145 -6.77 -20.77 -13.10
C ALA A 145 -6.37 -22.16 -12.58
N THR A 146 -6.30 -22.32 -11.26
CA THR A 146 -5.85 -23.56 -10.61
C THR A 146 -6.51 -23.75 -9.25
N SER A 147 -6.87 -25.00 -8.92
CA SER A 147 -7.36 -25.37 -7.58
C SER A 147 -6.22 -25.63 -6.59
N THR A 148 -4.99 -25.74 -7.09
CA THR A 148 -3.78 -26.01 -6.31
C THR A 148 -2.71 -24.97 -6.61
N PRO A 149 -2.93 -23.68 -6.25
CA PRO A 149 -1.89 -22.68 -6.39
C PRO A 149 -0.62 -23.09 -5.62
N PRO A 150 0.58 -22.72 -6.10
CA PRO A 150 1.80 -22.97 -5.35
C PRO A 150 1.72 -22.28 -3.99
N SER A 151 2.47 -22.80 -3.01
CA SER A 151 2.57 -22.12 -1.71
C SER A 151 3.09 -20.71 -1.95
N CYS A 152 4.30 -20.54 -2.46
CA CYS A 152 4.79 -19.20 -2.79
C CYS A 152 4.33 -18.78 -4.20
N LEU A 153 3.40 -17.82 -4.26
CA LEU A 153 2.90 -17.32 -5.53
C LEU A 153 3.92 -16.43 -6.24
N PRO A 154 4.29 -16.74 -7.49
CA PRO A 154 5.14 -15.86 -8.26
C PRO A 154 4.33 -14.61 -8.66
N LEU A 155 4.91 -13.43 -8.43
CA LEU A 155 4.30 -12.17 -8.86
C LEU A 155 4.37 -11.97 -10.38
N THR A 156 5.30 -12.67 -11.03
CA THR A 156 5.45 -12.64 -12.49
C THR A 156 5.57 -14.03 -13.09
N ILE A 157 5.15 -14.20 -14.34
CA ILE A 157 5.41 -15.38 -15.17
C ILE A 157 5.94 -14.89 -16.51
N GLY A 158 7.19 -15.23 -16.83
CA GLY A 158 7.85 -14.74 -18.03
C GLY A 158 7.89 -13.20 -18.10
N CYS A 159 8.23 -12.53 -17.00
CA CYS A 159 8.27 -11.05 -16.89
C CYS A 159 6.92 -10.33 -17.04
N ALA A 160 5.80 -11.06 -17.09
CA ALA A 160 4.45 -10.51 -17.08
C ALA A 160 3.83 -10.69 -15.69
N PRO A 161 3.08 -9.70 -15.14
CA PRO A 161 2.35 -9.86 -13.90
C PRO A 161 1.45 -11.11 -13.91
N ALA A 162 1.51 -11.91 -12.85
CA ALA A 162 0.81 -13.18 -12.76
C ALA A 162 -0.34 -13.10 -11.75
N LEU A 163 -1.52 -13.54 -12.17
CA LEU A 163 -2.73 -13.61 -11.36
C LEU A 163 -3.13 -15.06 -11.22
N PHE A 164 -3.29 -15.52 -9.98
CA PHE A 164 -3.75 -16.87 -9.69
C PHE A 164 -5.19 -16.80 -9.18
N ILE A 165 -6.09 -17.50 -9.85
CA ILE A 165 -7.53 -17.50 -9.58
C ILE A 165 -8.05 -18.93 -9.45
N SER A 166 -9.23 -19.09 -8.85
CA SER A 166 -9.89 -20.39 -8.80
C SER A 166 -10.50 -20.75 -10.17
N PRO A 167 -10.72 -22.05 -10.46
CA PRO A 167 -11.46 -22.46 -11.66
C PRO A 167 -12.86 -21.84 -11.74
N GLU A 168 -13.56 -21.68 -10.61
CA GLU A 168 -14.89 -21.07 -10.55
C GLU A 168 -14.85 -19.59 -10.95
N THR A 169 -13.82 -18.85 -10.53
CA THR A 169 -13.58 -17.47 -10.97
C THR A 169 -13.34 -17.42 -12.48
N ASP A 170 -12.57 -18.36 -13.04
CA ASP A 170 -12.31 -18.41 -14.47
C ASP A 170 -13.58 -18.71 -15.29
N ASP A 171 -14.36 -19.71 -14.86
CA ASP A 171 -15.62 -20.11 -15.50
C ASP A 171 -16.68 -18.99 -15.47
N SER A 172 -16.60 -18.06 -14.50
CA SER A 172 -17.46 -16.88 -14.44
C SER A 172 -17.18 -15.85 -15.55
N GLY A 173 -16.09 -16.02 -16.30
CA GLY A 173 -15.66 -15.08 -17.33
C GLY A 173 -14.91 -13.85 -16.80
N TRP A 174 -14.43 -13.90 -15.55
CA TRP A 174 -13.75 -12.77 -14.92
C TRP A 174 -12.55 -12.24 -15.73
N ASN A 175 -12.30 -10.92 -15.65
CA ASN A 175 -11.20 -10.23 -16.31
C ASN A 175 -10.62 -9.11 -15.43
N PRO A 176 -9.28 -8.98 -15.31
CA PRO A 176 -8.64 -7.93 -14.51
C PRO A 176 -8.68 -6.52 -15.13
N LEU A 177 -8.74 -6.40 -16.46
CA LEU A 177 -8.67 -5.12 -17.18
C LEU A 177 -9.99 -4.70 -17.81
N LEU A 178 -10.79 -5.68 -18.20
CA LEU A 178 -12.09 -5.43 -18.78
C LEU A 178 -13.12 -5.48 -17.66
N VAL A 179 -13.38 -4.29 -17.11
CA VAL A 179 -14.75 -3.99 -16.68
C VAL A 179 -15.57 -4.21 -17.94
N ASP A 180 -16.47 -5.19 -17.95
CA ASP A 180 -17.39 -5.47 -19.05
C ASP A 180 -18.32 -4.26 -19.28
N GLY A 181 -17.78 -3.13 -19.73
CA GLY A 181 -18.52 -2.06 -20.37
C GLY A 181 -18.94 -2.61 -21.72
N ASN A 182 -19.92 -3.51 -21.72
CA ASN A 182 -20.58 -3.94 -22.94
C ASN A 182 -21.51 -2.82 -23.40
N THR A 183 -20.92 -1.68 -23.74
CA THR A 183 -21.64 -0.65 -24.44
C THR A 183 -21.31 -0.78 -25.91
N ASN A 184 -22.36 -1.03 -26.69
CA ASN A 184 -22.27 -1.07 -28.13
C ASN A 184 -21.85 0.28 -28.73
N TYR A 185 -21.45 1.29 -27.96
CA TYR A 185 -21.14 2.64 -28.41
C TYR A 185 -19.90 2.71 -29.30
N VAL A 186 -18.93 1.81 -29.12
CA VAL A 186 -17.65 1.85 -29.83
C VAL A 186 -17.82 1.58 -31.32
N ASN A 187 -17.22 2.43 -32.16
CA ASN A 187 -17.13 2.24 -33.61
C ASN A 187 -15.70 2.45 -34.12
N PRO A 188 -15.05 1.41 -34.67
CA PRO A 188 -13.69 1.54 -35.21
C PRO A 188 -13.62 2.39 -36.49
N ARG A 189 -14.75 2.79 -37.08
CA ARG A 189 -14.82 3.66 -38.26
C ARG A 189 -14.94 5.14 -37.91
N VAL A 190 -15.28 5.48 -36.67
CA VAL A 190 -15.23 6.88 -36.21
C VAL A 190 -13.74 7.25 -36.10
N PRO A 191 -13.29 8.34 -36.76
CA PRO A 191 -11.89 8.73 -36.73
C PRO A 191 -11.39 8.95 -35.29
N ASP A 192 -10.13 8.62 -35.06
CA ASP A 192 -9.44 9.00 -33.82
C ASP A 192 -9.50 10.54 -33.70
N PRO A 193 -10.02 11.10 -32.59
CA PRO A 193 -10.14 12.54 -32.43
C PRO A 193 -8.80 13.24 -32.14
N ALA A 194 -7.73 12.48 -31.85
CA ALA A 194 -6.40 13.02 -31.55
C ALA A 194 -5.27 12.13 -32.14
N PRO A 195 -5.25 11.88 -33.47
CA PRO A 195 -4.27 10.99 -34.09
C PRO A 195 -2.82 11.47 -33.94
N GLU A 196 -2.61 12.77 -33.71
CA GLU A 196 -1.31 13.38 -33.42
C GLU A 196 -0.67 12.88 -32.10
N ASN A 197 -1.47 12.33 -31.19
CA ASN A 197 -1.03 11.81 -29.89
C ASN A 197 -0.81 10.29 -29.87
N ASN A 198 -0.60 9.66 -31.03
CA ASN A 198 -0.41 8.22 -31.15
C ASN A 198 0.87 7.75 -30.43
N ARG A 199 0.74 7.35 -29.16
CA ARG A 199 1.84 6.89 -28.29
C ARG A 199 1.79 5.39 -28.03
N SER A 200 2.88 4.88 -27.46
CA SER A 200 2.87 3.54 -26.86
C SER A 200 1.79 3.47 -25.78
N PRO A 201 0.93 2.44 -25.79
CA PRO A 201 -0.13 2.29 -24.81
C PRO A 201 0.38 1.76 -23.45
N TRP A 202 1.70 1.62 -23.30
CA TRP A 202 2.39 1.17 -22.07
C TRP A 202 3.18 2.31 -21.44
N THR A 203 2.72 3.54 -21.61
CA THR A 203 3.40 4.72 -21.10
C THR A 203 2.37 5.66 -20.53
N ARG A 204 2.66 6.18 -19.34
CA ARG A 204 1.83 7.17 -18.68
C ARG A 204 1.64 8.41 -19.57
N PRO A 205 0.38 8.80 -19.88
CA PRO A 205 0.13 10.07 -20.54
C PRO A 205 0.46 11.22 -19.58
N LYS A 206 1.10 12.27 -20.08
CA LYS A 206 1.34 13.48 -19.29
C LYS A 206 0.04 14.25 -19.09
N LEU A 207 0.00 15.11 -18.06
CA LEU A 207 -1.17 15.96 -17.77
C LEU A 207 -1.64 16.80 -18.97
N GLU A 208 -0.71 17.38 -19.73
CA GLU A 208 -1.00 18.14 -20.96
C GLU A 208 -1.70 17.29 -22.04
N GLU A 209 -1.38 16.01 -22.10
CA GLU A 209 -1.96 15.06 -23.05
C GLU A 209 -3.33 14.62 -22.59
N ILE A 210 -3.49 14.31 -21.30
CA ILE A 210 -4.78 14.02 -20.68
C ILE A 210 -5.75 15.17 -20.99
N ARG A 211 -5.34 16.42 -20.79
CA ARG A 211 -6.13 17.63 -21.11
C ARG A 211 -6.55 17.72 -22.57
N LEU A 212 -5.60 17.46 -23.47
CA LEU A 212 -5.86 17.47 -24.91
C LEU A 212 -6.88 16.39 -25.28
N LEU A 213 -6.66 15.15 -24.84
CA LEU A 213 -7.56 14.03 -25.12
C LEU A 213 -8.95 14.27 -24.52
N TRP A 214 -9.03 14.79 -23.29
CA TRP A 214 -10.28 15.19 -22.66
C TRP A 214 -11.04 16.21 -23.50
N THR A 215 -10.35 17.28 -23.93
CA THR A 215 -10.95 18.36 -24.74
C THR A 215 -11.48 17.85 -26.08
N LYS A 216 -10.69 17.02 -26.76
CA LYS A 216 -11.07 16.42 -28.06
C LYS A 216 -12.23 15.46 -27.91
N LEU A 217 -12.18 14.59 -26.90
CA LEU A 217 -13.21 13.58 -26.67
C LEU A 217 -14.53 14.18 -26.14
N SER A 218 -14.47 15.30 -25.41
CA SER A 218 -15.65 16.05 -24.95
C SER A 218 -16.54 16.56 -26.09
N GLN A 219 -16.03 16.61 -27.32
CA GLN A 219 -16.83 16.93 -28.51
C GLN A 219 -17.79 15.80 -28.91
N PHE A 220 -17.50 14.57 -28.49
CA PHE A 220 -18.26 13.37 -28.81
C PHE A 220 -19.16 12.97 -27.65
N ALA A 221 -18.67 13.07 -26.41
CA ALA A 221 -19.36 12.56 -25.23
C ALA A 221 -19.17 13.45 -23.99
N ASN A 222 -20.08 13.32 -23.02
CA ASN A 222 -20.05 14.06 -21.77
C ASN A 222 -19.30 13.20 -20.75
N LEU A 223 -18.04 13.58 -20.52
CA LEU A 223 -17.08 12.78 -19.76
C LEU A 223 -17.21 13.03 -18.26
N LYS A 224 -17.20 11.95 -17.49
CA LYS A 224 -17.06 11.95 -16.03
C LYS A 224 -15.61 11.65 -15.63
N ARG A 225 -14.99 10.66 -16.27
CA ARG A 225 -13.63 10.21 -15.98
C ARG A 225 -12.99 9.54 -17.20
N MET A 226 -11.67 9.64 -17.30
CA MET A 226 -10.82 8.91 -18.23
C MET A 226 -9.83 8.05 -17.45
N ASN A 227 -9.94 6.73 -17.58
CA ASN A 227 -9.06 5.76 -16.96
C ASN A 227 -8.10 5.19 -18.02
N PHE A 228 -6.85 5.61 -18.00
CA PHE A 228 -5.79 5.06 -18.85
C PHE A 228 -5.21 3.83 -18.16
N ALA A 229 -5.85 2.66 -18.31
CA ALA A 229 -5.42 1.39 -17.73
C ALA A 229 -4.81 0.50 -18.81
N TYR A 230 -3.50 0.38 -18.82
CA TYR A 230 -2.75 -0.04 -20.01
C TYR A 230 -3.12 -1.44 -20.51
N PRO A 231 -3.31 -1.64 -21.83
CA PRO A 231 -3.15 -0.68 -22.93
C PRO A 231 -4.44 0.07 -23.33
N TYR A 232 -5.45 0.10 -22.45
CA TYR A 232 -6.80 0.59 -22.75
C TYR A 232 -7.09 1.96 -22.15
N LEU A 233 -7.99 2.69 -22.79
CA LEU A 233 -8.63 3.87 -22.24
C LEU A 233 -10.10 3.55 -21.95
N LEU A 234 -10.47 3.51 -20.67
CA LEU A 234 -11.86 3.33 -20.24
C LEU A 234 -12.46 4.68 -19.88
N VAL A 235 -13.53 5.06 -20.57
CA VAL A 235 -14.17 6.37 -20.41
C VAL A 235 -15.48 6.19 -19.66
N GLU A 236 -15.56 6.83 -18.50
CA GLU A 236 -16.81 6.94 -17.76
C GLU A 236 -17.60 8.14 -18.29
N LEU A 237 -18.84 7.90 -18.68
CA LEU A 237 -19.78 8.90 -19.16
C LEU A 237 -20.62 9.43 -17.98
N ARG A 238 -20.97 10.72 -18.04
CA ARG A 238 -21.86 11.34 -17.05
C ARG A 238 -23.26 10.74 -17.11
N GLU A 239 -23.93 10.68 -15.95
CA GLU A 239 -25.35 10.33 -15.85
C GLU A 239 -26.20 11.61 -15.99
N ASP A 240 -26.17 12.24 -17.16
CA ASP A 240 -26.90 13.49 -17.44
C ASP A 240 -28.16 13.29 -18.30
N GLY A 241 -28.59 12.04 -18.45
CA GLY A 241 -29.72 11.64 -19.29
C GLY A 241 -29.41 11.55 -20.78
N ARG A 242 -28.19 11.91 -21.23
CA ARG A 242 -27.78 11.72 -22.62
C ARG A 242 -27.60 10.24 -22.93
N GLN A 243 -28.19 9.81 -24.04
CA GLN A 243 -28.00 8.46 -24.58
C GLN A 243 -27.10 8.52 -25.81
N TYR A 244 -26.29 7.47 -25.98
CA TYR A 244 -25.39 7.31 -27.12
C TYR A 244 -25.89 6.16 -27.98
N ASP A 245 -25.94 6.37 -29.30
CA ASP A 245 -26.32 5.32 -30.23
C ASP A 245 -25.25 4.22 -30.26
N ALA A 246 -25.67 3.00 -30.59
CA ALA A 246 -24.73 1.93 -30.88
C ALA A 246 -23.80 2.35 -32.03
N LYS A 247 -22.49 2.19 -31.82
CA LYS A 247 -21.41 2.46 -32.76
C LYS A 247 -21.34 3.95 -33.14
N SER A 248 -21.56 4.84 -32.18
CA SER A 248 -21.49 6.29 -32.37
C SER A 248 -20.18 6.93 -31.86
N LEU A 249 -19.44 6.28 -30.97
CA LEU A 249 -18.27 6.83 -30.31
C LEU A 249 -16.94 6.28 -30.87
N PRO A 250 -15.84 7.05 -30.82
CA PRO A 250 -14.53 6.63 -31.31
C PRO A 250 -14.02 5.35 -30.66
N GLY A 251 -13.62 4.35 -31.46
CA GLY A 251 -12.95 3.14 -30.92
C GLY A 251 -11.47 3.31 -30.59
N LYS A 252 -10.89 4.46 -30.97
CA LYS A 252 -9.54 4.86 -30.59
C LYS A 252 -9.51 6.33 -30.24
N VAL A 253 -8.70 6.70 -29.25
CA VAL A 253 -8.47 8.08 -28.84
C VAL A 253 -6.99 8.26 -28.50
N GLY A 254 -6.26 9.03 -29.29
CA GLY A 254 -4.82 9.22 -29.09
C GLY A 254 -4.02 7.92 -29.27
N GLY A 255 -4.46 7.02 -30.15
CA GLY A 255 -3.86 5.69 -30.33
C GLY A 255 -4.30 4.62 -29.31
N TRP A 256 -4.93 5.00 -28.20
CA TRP A 256 -5.45 4.06 -27.19
C TRP A 256 -6.68 3.34 -27.68
N LEU A 257 -6.83 2.06 -27.33
CA LEU A 257 -8.08 1.34 -27.55
C LEU A 257 -9.10 1.80 -26.51
N THR A 258 -10.21 2.36 -26.99
CA THR A 258 -11.15 3.08 -26.11
C THR A 258 -12.45 2.33 -25.94
N THR A 259 -12.93 2.27 -24.70
CA THR A 259 -14.26 1.77 -24.34
C THR A 259 -15.00 2.80 -23.50
N TYR A 260 -16.33 2.71 -23.47
CA TYR A 260 -17.19 3.68 -22.79
C TYR A 260 -18.18 2.94 -21.90
N HIS A 261 -18.59 3.56 -20.81
CA HIS A 261 -19.73 3.09 -20.03
C HIS A 261 -20.38 4.23 -19.23
N HIS A 262 -21.66 4.08 -18.89
CA HIS A 262 -22.29 4.89 -17.86
C HIS A 262 -21.99 4.30 -16.48
N HIS A 263 -22.07 5.12 -15.44
CA HIS A 263 -21.87 4.66 -14.07
C HIS A 263 -22.96 3.63 -13.68
N GLY A 264 -22.62 2.67 -12.79
CA GLY A 264 -23.53 1.59 -12.38
C GLY A 264 -23.51 0.31 -13.23
N GLU A 265 -22.83 0.26 -14.38
CA GLU A 265 -22.58 -0.99 -15.14
C GLU A 265 -21.36 -1.77 -14.63
N TYR A 266 -20.84 -1.42 -13.45
CA TYR A 266 -19.88 -2.26 -12.74
C TYR A 266 -20.65 -3.46 -12.18
N ARG A 267 -20.44 -4.64 -12.78
CA ARG A 267 -20.99 -5.89 -12.24
C ARG A 267 -20.70 -6.00 -10.75
N GLU A 268 -21.64 -6.64 -10.08
CA GLU A 268 -21.61 -7.04 -8.68
C GLU A 268 -20.20 -7.41 -8.21
N LYS A 269 -19.89 -6.99 -6.98
CA LYS A 269 -18.71 -7.40 -6.22
C LYS A 269 -18.59 -8.93 -6.24
N LYS A 270 -17.91 -9.50 -7.24
CA LYS A 270 -17.64 -10.93 -7.28
C LYS A 270 -16.23 -11.15 -6.78
N CYS A 271 -16.21 -11.71 -5.57
CA CYS A 271 -15.09 -12.30 -4.85
C CYS A 271 -14.19 -13.12 -5.80
N LEU A 272 -12.87 -12.86 -5.79
CA LEU A 272 -11.88 -13.49 -6.69
C LEU A 272 -10.93 -14.43 -5.94
N ALA A 273 -11.48 -15.00 -4.88
CA ALA A 273 -10.76 -15.02 -3.65
C ALA A 273 -10.95 -16.32 -2.83
N ARG A 274 -9.88 -17.06 -2.55
CA ARG A 274 -9.76 -18.08 -1.47
C ARG A 274 -9.40 -17.57 -0.05
N ASP A 275 -10.29 -17.81 0.93
CA ASP A 275 -10.04 -17.63 2.36
C ASP A 275 -8.59 -17.90 2.75
N ARG A 276 -7.96 -16.92 3.40
CA ARG A 276 -6.75 -17.22 4.16
C ARG A 276 -7.15 -18.21 5.25
N ASP A 277 -6.63 -19.44 5.18
CA ASP A 277 -6.42 -20.32 6.35
C ASP A 277 -5.33 -19.74 7.29
N LEU A 278 -5.13 -18.41 7.30
CA LEU A 278 -4.71 -17.77 8.52
C LEU A 278 -5.95 -17.84 9.39
N ALA A 279 -6.04 -18.78 10.32
CA ALA A 279 -6.82 -18.52 11.52
C ALA A 279 -6.24 -17.23 12.09
N PRO A 280 -6.86 -16.05 11.86
CA PRO A 280 -6.45 -14.89 12.62
C PRO A 280 -6.82 -15.28 14.06
N SER A 281 -6.29 -14.58 15.04
CA SER A 281 -7.07 -14.49 16.29
C SER A 281 -8.53 -14.16 15.95
N SER A 282 -9.47 -14.33 16.87
CA SER A 282 -10.89 -13.97 16.64
C SER A 282 -11.14 -12.50 16.19
N SER A 283 -10.08 -11.68 16.03
CA SER A 283 -10.07 -10.39 15.34
C SER A 283 -9.15 -10.45 14.10
N PRO A 284 -9.65 -10.09 12.90
CA PRO A 284 -8.89 -10.03 11.66
C PRO A 284 -7.93 -8.82 11.57
N GLU A 285 -7.90 -7.97 12.60
CA GLU A 285 -7.17 -6.72 12.62
C GLU A 285 -6.01 -6.75 13.63
N ASP A 286 -4.89 -6.14 13.27
CA ASP A 286 -3.78 -5.91 14.18
C ASP A 286 -4.11 -4.80 15.19
N ASN A 287 -4.50 -5.22 16.38
CA ASN A 287 -4.80 -4.36 17.52
C ASN A 287 -3.61 -4.21 18.48
N THR A 288 -2.39 -4.52 18.04
CA THR A 288 -1.19 -4.41 18.86
C THR A 288 -0.92 -2.96 19.24
N ASN A 289 -0.68 -2.70 20.53
CA ASN A 289 -0.19 -1.41 20.98
C ASN A 289 1.33 -1.33 20.76
N TYR A 290 1.74 -0.70 19.66
CA TYR A 290 3.14 -0.57 19.24
C TYR A 290 3.93 0.43 20.09
N LEU A 291 3.27 1.37 20.76
CA LEU A 291 3.90 2.26 21.73
C LEU A 291 4.30 1.53 23.02
N THR A 292 3.54 0.51 23.41
CA THR A 292 3.91 -0.33 24.57
C THR A 292 4.92 -1.41 24.17
N SER A 293 4.67 -2.13 23.08
CA SER A 293 5.47 -3.30 22.69
C SER A 293 6.80 -2.93 22.01
N ARG A 294 6.82 -1.90 21.16
CA ARG A 294 8.00 -1.49 20.37
C ARG A 294 8.50 -0.08 20.69
N ARG A 295 7.78 0.65 21.55
CA ARG A 295 8.09 2.05 21.93
C ARG A 295 8.14 3.02 20.75
N LYS A 296 7.51 2.66 19.62
CA LYS A 296 7.44 3.50 18.43
C LYS A 296 6.30 3.05 17.52
N LEU A 297 5.80 3.98 16.73
CA LEU A 297 4.89 3.74 15.61
C LEU A 297 5.65 3.76 14.28
N ASN A 298 5.04 3.19 13.25
CA ASN A 298 5.49 3.23 11.87
C ASN A 298 4.26 3.28 10.95
N PRO A 299 4.42 3.56 9.64
CA PRO A 299 3.33 3.44 8.69
C PRO A 299 2.64 2.07 8.75
N GLY A 300 1.35 2.04 8.39
CA GLY A 300 0.51 0.85 8.39
C GLY A 300 -0.12 0.48 9.73
N VAL A 301 0.42 0.98 10.87
CA VAL A 301 -0.15 0.65 12.19
C VAL A 301 -1.61 1.09 12.28
N ARG A 302 -2.42 0.34 13.03
CA ARG A 302 -3.81 0.71 13.29
C ARG A 302 -3.89 2.07 13.97
N VAL A 303 -4.78 2.93 13.48
CA VAL A 303 -5.19 4.16 14.14
C VAL A 303 -6.71 4.28 14.09
N GLU A 304 -7.31 4.88 15.12
CA GLU A 304 -8.75 4.86 15.30
C GLU A 304 -9.32 6.27 15.51
N GLY A 305 -10.43 6.52 14.82
CA GLY A 305 -11.30 7.66 15.04
C GLY A 305 -12.35 7.36 16.10
N ASN A 306 -13.56 7.90 15.93
CA ASN A 306 -14.62 7.67 16.90
C ASN A 306 -15.37 6.35 16.67
N ARG A 307 -15.51 5.93 15.41
CA ARG A 307 -16.28 4.74 15.02
C ARG A 307 -15.55 3.84 14.03
N MET A 308 -14.45 4.30 13.46
CA MET A 308 -13.73 3.63 12.39
C MET A 308 -12.25 3.51 12.75
N ALA A 309 -11.66 2.39 12.34
CA ALA A 309 -10.24 2.17 12.37
C ALA A 309 -9.69 2.14 10.95
N THR A 310 -8.46 2.60 10.82
CA THR A 310 -7.77 2.73 9.54
C THR A 310 -6.27 2.53 9.76
N SER A 311 -5.50 2.43 8.68
CA SER A 311 -4.06 2.37 8.74
C SER A 311 -3.43 3.76 8.80
N CYS A 312 -2.35 3.85 9.55
CA CYS A 312 -1.54 5.04 9.65
C CYS A 312 -0.75 5.27 8.35
N GLY A 313 -0.67 6.52 7.91
CA GLY A 313 0.12 6.91 6.76
C GLY A 313 1.59 7.15 7.11
N VAL A 314 2.16 8.25 6.61
CA VAL A 314 3.56 8.64 6.81
C VAL A 314 3.68 9.92 7.61
N LEU A 315 4.84 10.12 8.22
CA LEU A 315 5.19 11.38 8.87
C LEU A 315 5.80 12.33 7.83
N ILE A 316 5.27 13.54 7.72
CA ILE A 316 5.68 14.57 6.76
C ILE A 316 5.98 15.90 7.48
N ARG A 317 6.77 16.75 6.82
CA ARG A 317 7.21 18.04 7.32
C ARG A 317 7.01 19.15 6.28
N LYS A 318 6.64 20.32 6.79
CA LYS A 318 6.67 21.61 6.08
C LYS A 318 7.27 22.66 7.00
N GLY A 319 8.56 23.00 6.77
CA GLY A 319 9.32 23.86 7.69
C GLY A 319 9.43 23.27 9.09
N SER A 320 8.83 23.93 10.09
CA SER A 320 8.77 23.44 11.48
C SER A 320 7.51 22.63 11.81
N GLN A 321 6.57 22.54 10.86
CA GLN A 321 5.34 21.80 11.04
C GLN A 321 5.58 20.32 10.70
N ILE A 322 5.16 19.44 11.59
CA ILE A 322 5.18 17.99 11.40
C ILE A 322 3.74 17.50 11.43
N ARG A 323 3.38 16.65 10.48
CA ARG A 323 2.07 16.02 10.37
C ARG A 323 2.21 14.55 10.11
N LEU A 324 1.26 13.78 10.62
CA LEU A 324 1.06 12.39 10.27
C LEU A 324 -0.10 12.32 9.28
N THR A 325 0.04 11.54 8.20
CA THR A 325 -1.06 11.34 7.26
C THR A 325 -1.96 10.18 7.69
N GLY A 326 -3.24 10.23 7.30
CA GLY A 326 -4.20 9.15 7.48
C GLY A 326 -5.43 9.34 6.60
N ALA A 327 -6.24 8.30 6.41
CA ALA A 327 -7.43 8.36 5.56
C ALA A 327 -8.48 9.32 6.15
N ASN A 328 -8.93 10.31 5.38
CA ASN A 328 -9.90 11.29 5.88
C ASN A 328 -11.22 10.64 6.29
N HIS A 329 -11.73 9.71 5.47
CA HIS A 329 -12.96 9.00 5.76
C HIS A 329 -12.91 8.20 7.07
N GLY A 330 -11.72 7.76 7.52
CA GLY A 330 -11.55 7.06 8.78
C GLY A 330 -11.82 7.92 10.03
N PHE A 331 -11.93 9.23 9.87
CA PHE A 331 -12.02 10.19 10.98
C PHE A 331 -13.12 11.25 10.78
N LEU A 332 -14.18 10.97 10.01
CA LEU A 332 -15.23 11.96 9.74
C LEU A 332 -15.98 12.44 11.00
N ASP A 333 -15.92 11.67 12.08
CA ASP A 333 -16.69 11.86 13.31
C ASP A 333 -15.84 12.34 14.50
N THR A 334 -14.57 12.67 14.27
CA THR A 334 -13.65 13.13 15.32
C THR A 334 -12.48 13.91 14.73
N GLU A 335 -11.90 14.81 15.53
CA GLU A 335 -10.58 15.37 15.24
C GLU A 335 -9.46 14.63 15.97
N GLN A 336 -9.78 13.84 16.99
CA GLN A 336 -8.79 13.09 17.77
C GLN A 336 -8.52 11.73 17.14
N VAL A 337 -7.25 11.39 17.01
CA VAL A 337 -6.81 10.11 16.48
C VAL A 337 -6.06 9.34 17.57
N TRP A 338 -6.39 8.06 17.70
CA TRP A 338 -5.91 7.19 18.78
C TRP A 338 -5.18 5.96 18.24
N HIS A 339 -4.31 5.36 19.06
CA HIS A 339 -3.64 4.09 18.77
C HIS A 339 -3.60 3.16 20.00
N PRO A 340 -3.89 1.85 19.84
CA PRO A 340 -4.52 1.24 18.66
C PRO A 340 -6.03 1.54 18.59
N ASN A 341 -6.62 1.98 19.71
CA ASN A 341 -8.04 2.32 19.86
C ASN A 341 -8.18 3.47 20.87
N LYS A 342 -9.41 3.91 21.15
CA LYS A 342 -9.69 5.04 22.07
C LYS A 342 -9.19 4.87 23.50
N ASP A 343 -9.09 3.62 23.96
CA ASP A 343 -8.58 3.33 25.31
C ASP A 343 -7.03 3.31 25.33
N GLY A 344 -6.40 3.51 24.16
CA GLY A 344 -4.97 3.59 23.98
C GLY A 344 -4.40 5.00 24.11
N PHE A 345 -3.42 5.32 23.26
CA PHE A 345 -2.72 6.60 23.26
C PHE A 345 -3.32 7.53 22.22
N LEU A 346 -3.59 8.78 22.63
CA LEU A 346 -3.84 9.85 21.67
C LEU A 346 -2.56 10.06 20.86
N ILE A 347 -2.64 9.94 19.54
CA ILE A 347 -1.48 10.15 18.66
C ILE A 347 -1.41 11.58 18.10
N GLY A 348 -2.56 12.24 18.03
CA GLY A 348 -2.64 13.61 17.56
C GLY A 348 -4.07 14.08 17.30
N THR A 349 -4.16 15.30 16.77
CA THR A 349 -5.43 15.92 16.37
C THR A 349 -5.37 16.36 14.91
N ILE A 350 -6.39 16.04 14.12
CA ILE A 350 -6.52 16.48 12.74
C ILE A 350 -6.52 18.01 12.70
N GLN A 351 -5.71 18.57 11.80
CA GLN A 351 -5.63 20.01 11.56
C GLN A 351 -6.17 20.36 10.18
N GLU A 352 -5.90 19.51 9.19
CA GLU A 352 -6.25 19.74 7.80
C GLU A 352 -6.88 18.47 7.23
N ARG A 353 -7.90 18.64 6.38
CA ARG A 353 -8.62 17.57 5.71
C ARG A 353 -8.66 17.86 4.22
N TYR A 354 -8.46 16.81 3.44
CA TYR A 354 -8.48 16.80 1.99
C TYR A 354 -9.53 15.77 1.57
N PRO A 355 -10.82 16.12 1.61
CA PRO A 355 -11.90 15.18 1.40
C PRO A 355 -11.96 14.66 -0.05
N GLU A 356 -11.53 15.44 -1.04
CA GLU A 356 -11.54 15.03 -2.44
C GLU A 356 -10.55 13.87 -2.69
N GLU A 357 -9.36 13.99 -2.12
CA GLU A 357 -8.28 13.02 -2.25
C GLU A 357 -8.24 12.00 -1.08
N ASP A 358 -9.12 12.16 -0.10
CA ASP A 358 -9.33 11.26 1.05
C ASP A 358 -8.14 11.10 2.03
N TRP A 359 -7.44 12.20 2.32
CA TRP A 359 -6.35 12.24 3.29
C TRP A 359 -6.56 13.34 4.33
N SER A 360 -6.00 13.14 5.51
CA SER A 360 -6.05 14.05 6.64
C SER A 360 -4.65 14.23 7.20
N LEU A 361 -4.36 15.44 7.68
CA LEU A 361 -3.10 15.79 8.32
C LEU A 361 -3.31 15.94 9.82
N ILE A 362 -2.73 15.01 10.56
CA ILE A 362 -2.83 14.89 12.00
C ILE A 362 -1.62 15.61 12.61
N MET A 363 -1.86 16.54 13.53
CA MET A 363 -0.81 17.14 14.33
C MET A 363 -0.21 16.08 15.25
N HIS A 364 0.96 15.60 14.85
CA HIS A 364 1.71 14.60 15.60
C HIS A 364 2.17 15.15 16.94
N ILE A 365 1.97 14.39 18.02
CA ILE A 365 2.45 14.78 19.35
C ILE A 365 3.98 14.73 19.36
N ARG A 366 4.63 15.87 19.68
CA ARG A 366 6.09 16.09 19.55
C ARG A 366 7.01 15.03 20.20
N ASN A 367 6.52 14.25 21.17
CA ASN A 367 7.31 13.25 21.89
C ASN A 367 6.86 11.81 21.62
N LEU A 368 5.90 11.59 20.72
CA LEU A 368 5.45 10.26 20.38
C LEU A 368 6.40 9.67 19.33
N PRO A 369 7.11 8.57 19.62
CA PRO A 369 8.07 8.03 18.67
C PRO A 369 7.32 7.44 17.47
N PHE A 370 7.67 7.91 16.29
CA PHE A 370 7.20 7.39 15.00
C PHE A 370 8.44 7.14 14.14
N THR A 371 8.40 6.30 13.10
CA THR A 371 9.45 6.27 12.08
C THR A 371 8.94 5.89 10.69
N ASN A 372 9.39 6.62 9.66
CA ASN A 372 9.19 6.25 8.25
C ASN A 372 10.21 5.19 7.78
N SER A 373 11.25 4.89 8.57
CA SER A 373 12.33 3.97 8.17
C SER A 373 11.94 2.48 8.24
N GLU A 374 10.75 2.18 8.72
CA GLU A 374 10.19 0.84 8.82
C GLU A 374 8.76 0.85 8.29
N TYR A 375 8.34 -0.22 7.63
CA TYR A 375 6.97 -0.37 7.16
C TYR A 375 6.56 -1.84 7.13
N PHE A 376 6.61 -2.48 8.31
CA PHE A 376 6.32 -3.91 8.46
C PHE A 376 7.06 -4.80 7.45
N ALA A 377 6.34 -5.45 6.53
CA ALA A 377 6.90 -6.31 5.49
C ALA A 377 7.01 -5.63 4.12
N ALA A 378 6.50 -4.41 3.99
CA ALA A 378 6.61 -3.56 2.80
C ALA A 378 7.90 -2.71 2.81
N GLU A 379 8.28 -2.21 1.63
CA GLU A 379 9.38 -1.27 1.46
C GLU A 379 9.17 0.01 2.27
N ALA A 380 10.21 0.47 2.97
CA ALA A 380 10.09 1.64 3.84
C ALA A 380 9.94 2.94 3.03
N PRO A 381 9.00 3.84 3.38
CA PRO A 381 8.82 5.09 2.67
C PRO A 381 9.99 6.06 2.88
N THR A 382 10.53 6.61 1.78
CA THR A 382 11.72 7.48 1.77
C THR A 382 11.43 8.91 1.34
N TYR A 383 10.47 9.10 0.42
CA TYR A 383 10.04 10.42 -0.08
C TYR A 383 8.62 10.36 -0.66
N LEU A 384 8.00 11.52 -0.94
CA LEU A 384 6.72 11.60 -1.65
C LEU A 384 6.98 11.64 -3.16
N LEU A 385 6.31 10.81 -3.94
CA LEU A 385 6.39 10.81 -5.40
C LEU A 385 5.35 11.76 -5.99
N ALA A 386 5.79 12.61 -6.92
CA ALA A 386 4.88 13.33 -7.79
C ALA A 386 4.13 12.34 -8.72
N GLY A 387 2.95 12.73 -9.18
CA GLY A 387 2.11 11.91 -10.05
C GLY A 387 2.83 11.50 -11.34
N ASP A 388 3.56 12.42 -11.96
CA ASP A 388 4.31 12.17 -13.20
C ASP A 388 5.53 11.25 -12.99
N ASP A 389 6.03 11.16 -11.75
CA ASP A 389 7.13 10.27 -11.37
C ASP A 389 6.63 8.89 -10.89
N CYS A 390 5.31 8.71 -10.77
CA CYS A 390 4.72 7.40 -10.53
C CYS A 390 4.81 6.57 -11.81
N GLY A 391 5.97 5.92 -11.99
CA GLY A 391 6.24 5.04 -13.11
C GLY A 391 5.39 3.78 -13.11
N ASP A 392 5.55 2.99 -14.16
CA ASP A 392 4.79 1.75 -14.42
C ASP A 392 5.38 0.57 -13.60
N GLY A 393 5.65 0.84 -12.33
CA GLY A 393 6.47 0.08 -11.38
C GLY A 393 5.71 -0.91 -10.49
N TRP A 394 6.47 -1.59 -9.64
CA TRP A 394 5.97 -2.42 -8.55
C TRP A 394 5.93 -1.65 -7.25
N TYR A 395 4.87 -1.88 -6.49
CA TYR A 395 4.57 -1.20 -5.25
C TYR A 395 4.12 -2.19 -4.18
N GLU A 396 4.39 -1.85 -2.93
CA GLU A 396 3.95 -2.59 -1.76
C GLU A 396 3.11 -1.67 -0.87
N VAL A 397 2.06 -2.23 -0.27
CA VAL A 397 1.26 -1.60 0.78
C VAL A 397 1.07 -2.61 1.90
N ASP A 398 1.24 -2.19 3.15
CA ASP A 398 1.07 -3.07 4.32
C ASP A 398 0.23 -2.33 5.37
N GLY A 399 -0.98 -2.81 5.63
CA GLY A 399 -1.92 -2.17 6.54
C GLY A 399 -2.27 -3.05 7.73
N MET A 400 -3.06 -2.50 8.66
CA MET A 400 -3.46 -3.19 9.90
C MET A 400 -4.28 -4.48 9.70
N SER A 401 -4.82 -4.75 8.52
CA SER A 401 -5.80 -5.84 8.31
C SER A 401 -5.31 -6.96 7.40
N THR A 402 -4.68 -6.63 6.27
CA THR A 402 -4.39 -7.61 5.22
C THR A 402 -2.92 -8.06 5.21
N GLY A 403 -2.03 -7.34 5.89
CA GLY A 403 -0.60 -7.49 5.71
C GLY A 403 -0.14 -6.93 4.36
N VAL A 404 1.07 -7.29 3.92
CA VAL A 404 1.63 -6.79 2.66
C VAL A 404 0.85 -7.26 1.43
N VAL A 405 0.41 -6.29 0.62
CA VAL A 405 -0.17 -6.48 -0.70
C VAL A 405 0.81 -5.97 -1.74
N GLN A 406 1.08 -6.82 -2.74
CA GLN A 406 1.91 -6.48 -3.89
C GLN A 406 1.02 -5.85 -4.96
N MET A 407 1.46 -4.75 -5.54
CA MET A 407 0.69 -3.99 -6.51
C MET A 407 1.56 -3.60 -7.70
N MET A 408 0.94 -3.47 -8.86
CA MET A 408 1.56 -2.84 -10.03
C MET A 408 0.80 -1.57 -10.37
N CYS A 409 1.51 -0.47 -10.64
CA CYS A 409 0.90 0.70 -11.27
C CYS A 409 0.61 0.34 -12.73
N ILE A 410 -0.67 0.33 -13.10
CA ILE A 410 -1.13 -0.06 -14.43
C ILE A 410 -1.76 1.12 -15.19
N GLY A 411 -1.68 2.33 -14.64
CA GLY A 411 -2.35 3.45 -15.26
C GLY A 411 -2.53 4.71 -14.43
N VAL A 412 -3.26 5.64 -15.03
CA VAL A 412 -3.69 6.90 -14.43
C VAL A 412 -5.16 7.17 -14.75
N SER A 413 -5.88 7.69 -13.78
CA SER A 413 -7.25 8.16 -13.90
C SER A 413 -7.28 9.67 -13.80
N ALA A 414 -8.02 10.31 -14.69
CA ALA A 414 -8.33 11.74 -14.64
C ALA A 414 -9.84 11.92 -14.55
N SER A 415 -10.30 12.70 -13.59
CA SER A 415 -11.71 13.07 -13.45
C SER A 415 -11.87 14.56 -13.21
N LEU A 416 -13.00 15.10 -13.65
CA LEU A 416 -13.44 16.41 -13.18
C LEU A 416 -13.98 16.24 -11.76
N SER A 417 -13.47 17.02 -10.82
CA SER A 417 -13.97 17.00 -9.44
C SER A 417 -15.45 17.38 -9.45
N GLU A 418 -16.32 16.40 -9.18
CA GLU A 418 -17.74 16.67 -8.96
C GLU A 418 -17.90 17.12 -7.51
N ILE A 419 -18.40 18.34 -7.32
CA ILE A 419 -18.85 18.81 -6.01
C ILE A 419 -19.93 17.81 -5.55
N LEU A 420 -19.62 16.98 -4.55
CA LEU A 420 -20.62 16.13 -3.91
C LEU A 420 -21.65 17.07 -3.25
N PRO A 421 -22.93 17.07 -3.67
CA PRO A 421 -23.90 18.06 -3.20
C PRO A 421 -24.30 17.92 -1.72
N GLU A 422 -23.86 16.88 -1.01
CA GLU A 422 -24.43 16.52 0.30
C GLU A 422 -23.55 16.88 1.52
N TYR A 423 -22.31 17.34 1.33
CA TYR A 423 -21.42 17.65 2.46
C TYR A 423 -20.75 19.02 2.32
N ALA A 424 -21.48 20.13 2.51
CA ALA A 424 -20.85 21.38 2.96
C ALA A 424 -21.87 22.46 3.39
N SER A 425 -22.15 22.50 4.69
CA SER A 425 -22.28 23.77 5.43
C SER A 425 -20.90 24.39 5.73
N VAL A 426 -19.87 24.02 4.98
CA VAL A 426 -18.51 24.57 5.09
C VAL A 426 -18.43 25.80 4.18
N PRO A 427 -18.14 27.00 4.72
CA PRO A 427 -18.10 28.23 3.94
C PRO A 427 -17.12 28.10 2.77
N HIS A 428 -17.63 28.35 1.57
CA HIS A 428 -16.89 28.35 0.32
C HIS A 428 -15.68 29.29 0.38
N GLN A 429 -14.49 28.71 0.50
CA GLN A 429 -13.27 29.33 0.00
C GLN A 429 -12.98 28.68 -1.36
N SER A 430 -13.09 29.49 -2.41
CA SER A 430 -12.67 29.25 -3.80
C SER A 430 -11.95 27.91 -4.06
N PHE A 431 -12.72 26.86 -4.33
CA PHE A 431 -12.18 25.59 -4.78
C PHE A 431 -11.72 25.76 -6.23
N ARG A 432 -10.45 25.44 -6.48
CA ARG A 432 -9.94 25.39 -7.84
C ARG A 432 -10.73 24.34 -8.63
N THR A 433 -11.06 24.65 -9.87
CA THR A 433 -11.70 23.74 -10.85
C THR A 433 -10.76 22.61 -11.31
N ASP A 434 -9.85 22.16 -10.45
CA ASP A 434 -8.68 21.38 -10.81
C ASP A 434 -9.05 19.90 -11.01
N GLU A 435 -8.49 19.33 -12.08
CA GLU A 435 -8.61 17.94 -12.46
C GLU A 435 -8.08 17.04 -11.33
N ALA A 436 -8.89 16.08 -10.88
CA ALA A 436 -8.46 15.09 -9.91
C ALA A 436 -7.72 13.97 -10.66
N ILE A 437 -6.42 13.84 -10.40
CA ILE A 437 -5.57 12.78 -10.96
C ILE A 437 -5.36 11.69 -9.90
N SER A 438 -5.46 10.43 -10.31
CA SER A 438 -5.21 9.28 -9.45
C SER A 438 -4.40 8.23 -10.19
N ASN A 439 -3.47 7.59 -9.49
CA ASN A 439 -2.77 6.41 -9.97
C ASN A 439 -3.71 5.20 -9.89
N ILE A 440 -3.67 4.35 -10.92
CA ILE A 440 -4.43 3.10 -10.98
C ILE A 440 -3.45 1.96 -10.68
N PHE A 441 -3.68 1.28 -9.57
CA PHE A 441 -2.91 0.11 -9.17
C PHE A 441 -3.73 -1.16 -9.32
N GLN A 442 -3.09 -2.24 -9.73
CA GLN A 442 -3.65 -3.58 -9.69
C GLN A 442 -2.96 -4.38 -8.59
N GLY A 443 -3.72 -4.91 -7.64
CA GLY A 443 -3.23 -5.91 -6.70
C GLY A 443 -2.81 -7.19 -7.43
N ILE A 444 -1.65 -7.73 -7.09
CA ILE A 444 -1.04 -8.93 -7.68
C ILE A 444 -0.81 -9.98 -6.59
N GLY A 445 -1.07 -11.25 -6.92
CA GLY A 445 -0.94 -12.39 -6.01
C GLY A 445 -2.19 -13.25 -5.99
N ALA A 446 -2.40 -14.03 -4.93
CA ALA A 446 -3.71 -14.66 -4.71
C ALA A 446 -4.66 -13.53 -4.36
N LEU A 447 -5.55 -13.19 -5.30
CA LEU A 447 -6.64 -12.23 -5.10
C LEU A 447 -7.77 -12.84 -4.26
N GLY A 448 -7.32 -13.53 -3.20
CA GLY A 448 -7.85 -14.62 -2.39
C GLY A 448 -8.90 -14.25 -1.33
N SER A 449 -9.10 -13.03 -0.91
CA SER A 449 -10.07 -12.78 0.17
C SER A 449 -11.41 -12.24 -0.34
N GLU A 450 -12.55 -12.70 0.22
CA GLU A 450 -13.90 -12.19 -0.11
C GLU A 450 -13.91 -10.66 -0.14
N ASP A 451 -13.09 -10.06 0.72
CA ASP A 451 -12.70 -8.66 0.71
C ASP A 451 -11.19 -8.52 0.99
N LEU A 452 -10.49 -7.54 0.40
CA LEU A 452 -9.39 -6.94 1.16
C LEU A 452 -10.02 -6.44 2.45
N ILE A 453 -9.61 -6.98 3.60
CA ILE A 453 -10.28 -6.69 4.86
C ILE A 453 -10.21 -5.17 5.06
N ASP A 454 -11.38 -4.55 5.28
CA ASP A 454 -11.49 -3.13 5.60
C ASP A 454 -10.46 -2.73 6.67
N GLY A 455 -9.89 -1.53 6.52
CA GLY A 455 -8.90 -1.00 7.47
C GLY A 455 -7.49 -0.76 6.88
N MET A 456 -7.20 -1.17 5.64
CA MET A 456 -5.95 -0.78 4.97
C MET A 456 -5.91 0.69 4.53
N CYS A 457 -7.05 1.38 4.55
CA CYS A 457 -7.17 2.77 4.15
C CYS A 457 -6.11 3.65 4.85
N GLY A 458 -5.51 4.59 4.12
CA GLY A 458 -4.48 5.49 4.63
C GLY A 458 -3.06 4.91 4.65
N ALA A 459 -2.88 3.59 4.49
CA ALA A 459 -1.56 2.98 4.38
C ALA A 459 -0.83 3.50 3.12
N PRO A 460 0.47 3.85 3.20
CA PRO A 460 1.19 4.34 2.01
C PRO A 460 1.41 3.23 0.99
N ILE A 461 1.26 3.57 -0.29
CA ILE A 461 1.62 2.71 -1.43
C ILE A 461 3.05 3.08 -1.83
N VAL A 462 4.01 2.18 -1.59
CA VAL A 462 5.44 2.48 -1.65
C VAL A 462 6.11 1.75 -2.80
N SER A 463 6.90 2.45 -3.61
CA SER A 463 7.68 1.85 -4.70
C SER A 463 8.75 0.89 -4.15
N VAL A 464 8.76 -0.34 -4.66
CA VAL A 464 9.76 -1.37 -4.29
C VAL A 464 11.19 -1.00 -4.77
N ASP A 465 11.29 -0.08 -5.72
CA ASP A 465 12.57 0.30 -6.32
C ASP A 465 13.20 1.50 -5.62
N THR A 466 12.39 2.46 -5.17
CA THR A 466 12.89 3.74 -4.66
C THR A 466 12.49 4.06 -3.23
N GLY A 467 11.49 3.38 -2.67
CA GLY A 467 10.83 3.77 -1.41
C GLY A 467 9.93 5.00 -1.56
N GLY A 468 9.72 5.51 -2.77
CA GLY A 468 8.84 6.65 -3.00
C GLY A 468 7.37 6.30 -2.76
N VAL A 469 6.64 7.16 -2.04
CA VAL A 469 5.20 7.00 -1.77
C VAL A 469 4.40 7.58 -2.92
N ALA A 470 3.67 6.74 -3.66
CA ALA A 470 2.90 7.13 -4.84
C ALA A 470 1.43 7.49 -4.55
N GLY A 471 0.99 7.29 -3.31
CA GLY A 471 -0.39 7.51 -2.89
C GLY A 471 -0.65 6.87 -1.54
N PHE A 472 -1.87 7.08 -1.03
CA PHE A 472 -2.40 6.35 0.11
C PHE A 472 -3.48 5.40 -0.36
N PHE A 473 -3.48 4.18 0.19
CA PHE A 473 -4.50 3.20 -0.12
C PHE A 473 -5.87 3.73 0.31
N ARG A 474 -6.85 3.68 -0.60
CA ARG A 474 -8.21 4.15 -0.31
C ARG A 474 -9.20 3.00 -0.32
N MET A 475 -9.21 2.24 -1.41
CA MET A 475 -10.10 1.11 -1.62
C MET A 475 -9.60 0.35 -2.83
N ALA A 476 -9.71 -0.98 -2.83
CA ALA A 476 -9.66 -1.75 -4.07
C ALA A 476 -11.08 -2.16 -4.47
N GLY A 477 -11.44 -1.92 -5.73
CA GLY A 477 -12.67 -2.43 -6.32
C GLY A 477 -12.60 -3.94 -6.57
N ALA A 478 -13.75 -4.52 -6.91
CA ALA A 478 -13.83 -5.89 -7.40
C ALA A 478 -12.91 -6.06 -8.61
N GLY A 479 -11.96 -6.99 -8.54
CA GLY A 479 -10.87 -7.10 -9.52
C GLY A 479 -9.49 -6.78 -8.97
N GLY A 480 -9.39 -6.12 -7.80
CA GLY A 480 -8.11 -5.72 -7.21
C GLY A 480 -7.59 -4.37 -7.72
N LEU A 481 -8.43 -3.60 -8.43
CA LEU A 481 -8.10 -2.25 -8.90
C LEU A 481 -8.20 -1.24 -7.76
N CYS A 482 -7.13 -0.53 -7.48
CA CYS A 482 -7.06 0.51 -6.47
C CYS A 482 -6.77 1.86 -7.12
N TYR A 483 -7.55 2.88 -6.76
CA TYR A 483 -7.33 4.26 -7.17
C TYR A 483 -6.73 5.03 -6.01
N ALA A 484 -5.55 5.59 -6.20
CA ALA A 484 -4.91 6.45 -5.20
C ALA A 484 -4.66 7.84 -5.79
N PRO A 485 -5.21 8.91 -5.22
CA PRO A 485 -4.92 10.27 -5.63
C PRO A 485 -3.42 10.56 -5.64
N THR A 486 -2.96 11.35 -6.61
CA THR A 486 -1.56 11.76 -6.65
C THR A 486 -1.24 12.68 -5.48
N LEU A 487 0.04 12.72 -5.09
CA LEU A 487 0.50 13.55 -3.97
C LEU A 487 0.97 14.94 -4.44
N ASP A 488 0.62 15.35 -5.66
CA ASP A 488 1.08 16.60 -6.26
C ASP A 488 0.69 17.80 -5.39
N ARG A 489 -0.56 17.85 -4.93
CA ARG A 489 -1.03 18.91 -4.02
C ARG A 489 -0.24 18.98 -2.72
N LEU A 490 0.07 17.82 -2.11
CA LEU A 490 0.94 17.75 -0.92
C LEU A 490 2.29 18.40 -1.19
N ILE A 491 2.91 17.99 -2.29
CA ILE A 491 4.26 18.39 -2.68
C ILE A 491 4.29 19.88 -3.02
N GLU A 492 3.31 20.37 -3.81
CA GLU A 492 3.14 21.77 -4.17
C GLU A 492 2.92 22.68 -2.96
N GLU A 493 2.17 22.20 -1.97
CA GLU A 493 1.98 22.90 -0.70
C GLU A 493 3.28 22.90 0.15
N GLY A 494 4.34 22.23 -0.27
CA GLY A 494 5.66 22.25 0.36
C GLY A 494 5.88 21.16 1.42
N TRP A 495 5.02 20.15 1.45
CA TRP A 495 5.22 18.98 2.31
C TRP A 495 6.27 18.04 1.73
N LYS A 496 7.15 17.55 2.59
CA LYS A 496 8.17 16.54 2.28
C LYS A 496 8.13 15.42 3.31
N MET A 497 8.72 14.28 3.00
CA MET A 497 8.85 13.18 3.96
C MET A 497 9.69 13.61 5.16
N GLU A 498 9.25 13.27 6.37
CA GLU A 498 10.03 13.52 7.57
C GLU A 498 11.18 12.52 7.64
N LEU A 499 12.40 13.00 7.38
CA LEU A 499 13.62 12.23 7.52
C LEU A 499 14.01 12.19 8.99
N GLN A 500 13.95 11.00 9.57
CA GLN A 500 14.45 10.78 10.92
C GLN A 500 15.90 10.36 10.86
N VAL A 501 16.76 11.14 11.50
CA VAL A 501 18.17 10.79 11.68
C VAL A 501 18.21 9.59 12.63
N VAL A 502 18.41 8.40 12.09
CA VAL A 502 18.73 7.22 12.90
C VAL A 502 20.18 7.36 13.35
N PRO A 503 20.47 7.49 14.65
CA PRO A 503 21.85 7.55 15.13
C PRO A 503 22.60 6.29 14.71
N GLY A 504 23.63 6.44 13.87
CA GLY A 504 24.48 5.33 13.42
C GLY A 504 24.21 4.78 12.02
N ALA A 505 23.29 5.34 11.24
CA ALA A 505 23.13 4.94 9.83
C ALA A 505 24.37 5.36 9.01
N THR A 506 25.05 4.39 8.39
CA THR A 506 26.22 4.62 7.54
C THR A 506 25.87 5.46 6.30
N THR A 507 26.79 6.35 5.93
CA THR A 507 26.68 7.42 4.92
C THR A 507 26.20 6.99 3.53
N THR A 508 26.27 5.70 3.18
CA THR A 508 25.91 5.18 1.85
C THR A 508 24.43 5.32 1.52
N LYS A 509 23.52 5.20 2.50
CA LYS A 509 22.08 5.46 2.25
C LYS A 509 21.81 6.96 2.08
N LEU A 510 22.43 7.81 2.90
CA LEU A 510 22.32 9.29 2.83
C LEU A 510 22.66 9.89 1.45
N ASN A 511 23.62 9.30 0.73
CA ASN A 511 24.02 9.80 -0.59
C ASN A 511 22.92 9.64 -1.67
N TYR A 512 22.04 8.64 -1.58
CA TYR A 512 20.88 8.55 -2.48
C TYR A 512 19.83 9.62 -2.17
N PHE A 513 19.69 10.03 -0.90
CA PHE A 513 18.71 11.04 -0.48
C PHE A 513 19.07 12.44 -1.00
N LEU A 514 20.36 12.78 -1.08
CA LEU A 514 20.79 14.09 -1.60
C LEU A 514 20.63 14.20 -3.12
N VAL A 515 20.86 13.11 -3.87
CA VAL A 515 20.72 13.09 -5.34
C VAL A 515 19.25 13.17 -5.78
N ALA A 516 18.31 12.72 -4.96
CA ALA A 516 16.88 12.83 -5.25
C ALA A 516 16.35 14.28 -5.07
N ASP A 517 16.84 15.02 -4.07
CA ASP A 517 16.44 16.42 -3.86
C ASP A 517 16.98 17.33 -4.98
N GLU A 518 18.13 16.99 -5.59
CA GLU A 518 18.68 17.69 -6.77
C GLU A 518 17.85 17.48 -8.06
N LYS A 519 17.16 16.34 -8.21
CA LYS A 519 16.29 16.10 -9.38
C LYS A 519 14.95 16.84 -9.31
N ASN A 520 14.55 17.30 -8.12
CA ASN A 520 13.27 17.98 -7.87
C ASN A 520 13.32 19.51 -8.07
N VAL A 521 14.44 20.06 -8.52
CA VAL A 521 14.54 21.47 -8.94
C VAL A 521 14.63 21.52 -10.46
N ARG A 522 13.47 21.50 -11.13
CA ARG A 522 13.35 21.89 -12.54
C ARG A 522 12.58 23.19 -12.63
N ASP A 523 13.25 24.25 -13.09
CA ASP A 523 12.59 25.49 -13.46
C ASP A 523 11.71 25.31 -14.71
N ARG A 524 10.63 26.07 -14.77
CA ARG A 524 9.49 25.93 -15.70
C ARG A 524 9.78 26.18 -17.18
N ASP A 525 11.00 26.52 -17.58
CA ASP A 525 11.25 27.11 -18.91
C ASP A 525 12.02 26.21 -19.90
N GLY A 526 12.34 24.96 -19.55
CA GLY A 526 12.74 23.95 -20.53
C GLY A 526 14.02 24.25 -21.34
N THR A 527 14.87 25.18 -20.93
CA THR A 527 16.16 25.47 -21.54
C THR A 527 17.29 24.75 -20.82
N VAL A 528 17.96 23.84 -21.52
CA VAL A 528 19.29 23.33 -21.11
C VAL A 528 20.31 24.37 -21.57
N GLU A 529 20.68 25.29 -20.69
CA GLU A 529 21.93 26.03 -20.91
C GLU A 529 23.11 25.11 -20.58
N GLN A 530 23.90 24.80 -21.62
CA GLN A 530 25.28 24.35 -21.44
C GLN A 530 26.10 25.51 -20.88
N GLY A 531 26.07 25.69 -19.56
CA GLY A 531 26.95 26.60 -18.83
C GLY A 531 27.94 25.80 -18.00
N GLU A 532 29.22 25.84 -18.37
CA GLU A 532 30.31 25.54 -17.44
C GLU A 532 30.20 26.48 -16.23
N MET A 533 29.73 26.00 -15.07
CA MET A 533 29.80 26.78 -13.83
C MET A 533 29.93 25.91 -12.57
N LEU A 534 31.11 26.03 -11.94
CA LEU A 534 31.40 25.98 -10.50
C LEU A 534 31.00 24.71 -9.71
N LEU A 535 31.60 23.58 -10.10
CA LEU A 535 31.87 22.47 -9.18
C LEU A 535 32.96 22.89 -8.18
N GLY A 536 32.60 23.27 -6.95
CA GLY A 536 33.61 23.42 -5.89
C GLY A 536 33.21 24.05 -4.56
N SER A 537 32.15 24.85 -4.48
CA SER A 537 31.84 25.61 -3.24
C SER A 537 30.84 24.93 -2.31
N ASN A 538 29.80 24.26 -2.82
CA ASN A 538 28.69 23.82 -1.97
C ASN A 538 28.98 22.59 -1.10
N LEU A 539 29.84 21.68 -1.55
CA LEU A 539 30.23 20.49 -0.77
C LEU A 539 31.12 20.84 0.44
N ALA A 540 31.96 21.87 0.30
CA ALA A 540 32.80 22.35 1.40
C ALA A 540 31.95 23.04 2.47
N ASP A 541 30.94 23.81 2.08
CA ASP A 541 30.06 24.52 3.01
C ASP A 541 29.15 23.56 3.79
N VAL A 542 28.63 22.51 3.13
CA VAL A 542 27.87 21.44 3.80
C VAL A 542 28.77 20.61 4.73
N ALA A 543 29.99 20.28 4.30
CA ALA A 543 30.96 19.58 5.15
C ALA A 543 31.35 20.41 6.38
N ASN A 544 31.55 21.72 6.22
CA ASN A 544 31.86 22.64 7.31
C ASN A 544 30.66 22.82 8.27
N SER A 545 29.43 22.84 7.74
CA SER A 545 28.21 22.90 8.57
C SER A 545 28.02 21.62 9.40
N LEU A 546 28.27 20.44 8.81
CA LEU A 546 28.28 19.16 9.51
C LEU A 546 29.40 19.07 10.56
N LEU A 547 30.59 19.60 10.26
CA LEU A 547 31.69 19.67 11.21
C LEU A 547 31.35 20.59 12.39
N GLY A 548 30.68 21.71 12.13
CA GLY A 548 30.19 22.64 13.16
C GLY A 548 29.17 21.98 14.09
N MET A 549 28.18 21.29 13.54
CA MET A 549 27.18 20.56 14.33
C MET A 549 27.81 19.44 15.18
N GLN A 550 28.82 18.72 14.66
CA GLN A 550 29.56 17.72 15.44
C GLN A 550 30.40 18.34 16.57
N GLN A 551 30.97 19.52 16.36
CA GLN A 551 31.71 20.24 17.40
C GLN A 551 30.78 20.79 18.48
N ASP A 552 29.59 21.26 18.12
CA ASP A 552 28.59 21.73 19.08
C ASP A 552 27.98 20.58 19.90
N LEU A 553 27.79 19.40 19.28
CA LEU A 553 27.41 18.17 19.97
C LEU A 553 28.51 17.67 20.93
N LYS A 554 29.78 17.86 20.59
CA LYS A 554 30.90 17.57 21.50
C LYS A 554 30.96 18.56 22.67
N ARG A 555 30.78 19.85 22.41
CA ARG A 555 30.79 20.90 23.45
C ARG A 555 29.62 20.80 24.42
N SER A 556 28.47 20.30 23.98
CA SER A 556 27.31 20.06 24.84
C SER A 556 27.37 18.74 25.62
N ALA A 557 28.34 17.88 25.33
CA ALA A 557 28.56 16.60 26.01
C ALA A 557 29.72 16.64 27.03
N GLU A 558 30.47 17.73 27.11
CA GLU A 558 31.46 17.93 28.18
C GLU A 558 30.74 18.41 29.46
N PRO A 559 30.99 17.77 30.62
CA PRO A 559 30.38 18.18 31.87
C PRO A 559 30.86 19.57 32.27
N ASP A 560 29.92 20.42 32.67
CA ASP A 560 30.18 21.78 33.15
C ASP A 560 31.01 21.72 34.45
N ASP A 561 32.32 22.00 34.34
CA ASP A 561 33.27 22.04 35.45
C ASP A 561 32.85 23.04 36.56
N GLY A 562 31.87 23.91 36.31
CA GLY A 562 31.28 24.81 37.30
C GLY A 562 30.35 24.14 38.32
N ALA A 563 29.78 22.96 38.00
CA ALA A 563 28.84 22.29 38.89
C ALA A 563 29.53 21.61 40.09
N GLU A 564 30.79 21.19 39.95
CA GLU A 564 31.55 20.54 41.02
C GLU A 564 32.09 21.54 42.06
N GLU A 565 32.36 22.79 41.66
CA GLU A 565 32.79 23.86 42.57
C GLU A 565 31.64 24.40 43.42
N LEU A 566 30.41 24.48 42.86
CA LEU A 566 29.22 24.88 43.60
C LEU A 566 28.81 23.82 44.65
N ALA A 567 29.00 22.54 44.33
CA ALA A 567 28.71 21.42 45.24
C ALA A 567 29.74 21.31 46.39
N LYS A 568 30.98 21.76 46.20
CA LYS A 568 31.99 21.82 47.27
C LYS A 568 31.73 23.00 48.22
N LYS A 569 31.23 24.12 47.71
CA LYS A 569 30.91 25.32 48.52
C LYS A 569 29.65 25.15 49.37
N GLN A 570 28.67 24.36 48.92
CA GLN A 570 27.47 24.05 49.72
C GLN A 570 27.71 22.97 50.80
N ARG A 571 28.84 22.26 50.76
CA ARG A 571 29.23 21.27 51.77
C ARG A 571 30.15 21.81 52.86
N SER A 572 30.62 23.06 52.76
CA SER A 572 31.38 23.73 53.84
C SER A 572 30.49 24.54 54.79
N ASP A 573 29.24 24.79 54.41
CA ASP A 573 28.32 25.67 55.13
C ASP A 573 27.13 24.90 55.77
N ALA A 574 27.22 23.57 55.83
CA ALA A 574 26.36 22.66 56.59
C ALA A 574 27.24 21.76 57.46
#